data_AF-A0A958ITP0-F1
#
_entry.id   AF-A0A958ITP0-F1
#
_cell.length_a   1.000
_cell.length_b   1.000
_cell.length_c   1.000
_cell.angle_alpha   90.00
_cell.angle_beta   90.00
_cell.angle_gamma   90.00
#
_symmetry.space_group_name_H-M   'P 1'
#
loop_
_entity.id
_entity.type
_entity.pdbx_description
1 polymer ?
#
loop_
_entity_poly.entity_id
_entity_poly.type
_entity_poly.pdbx_seq_one_letter_code
_entity_poly.pdbx_strand_id
1 'polypeptide(L)'
;QDQFHSLGQPYLLRDNKGFAITDNIRLFQNQLFLNLRYQQYENNLRDVKSATTENRTIGFNISYFPLRNLPSLTFGYNNYQRNNNAG
;
A
#
# COMPACT_ATOMS: atom_id res chain seq x y z
N GLN A 1 30.25 15.10 5.54
CA GLN A 1 29.16 14.36 4.87
C GLN A 1 28.27 13.84 5.98
N ASP A 2 27.17 14.55 6.24
CA ASP A 2 26.37 14.35 7.44
C ASP A 2 25.45 13.15 7.28
N GLN A 3 25.87 12.06 7.91
CA GLN A 3 25.10 10.83 8.02
C GLN A 3 23.97 11.08 9.04
N PHE A 4 22.78 11.41 8.53
CA PHE A 4 21.58 11.54 9.36
C PHE A 4 21.14 10.14 9.84
N HIS A 5 21.79 9.63 10.87
CA HIS A 5 21.24 8.55 11.70
C HIS A 5 20.30 9.21 12.71
N SER A 6 19.02 8.84 12.73
CA SER A 6 18.14 9.24 13.82
C SER A 6 18.63 8.57 15.10
N LEU A 7 19.37 9.33 15.92
CA LEU A 7 20.07 8.91 17.14
C LEU A 7 19.17 8.31 18.25
N GLY A 8 17.87 8.12 18.01
CA GLY A 8 16.90 7.71 19.03
C GLY A 8 16.35 6.29 18.93
N GLN A 9 16.54 5.55 17.83
CA GLN A 9 15.90 4.23 17.71
C GLN A 9 16.70 3.23 16.87
N PRO A 10 17.60 2.43 17.46
CA PRO A 10 18.43 1.45 16.74
C PRO A 10 17.62 0.30 16.11
N TYR A 11 16.33 0.18 16.43
CA TYR A 11 15.42 -0.83 15.88
C TYR A 11 14.60 -0.36 14.67
N LEU A 12 14.72 0.91 14.26
CA LEU A 12 14.15 1.35 12.98
C LEU A 12 15.05 0.88 11.83
N LEU A 13 15.09 -0.43 11.61
CA LEU A 13 15.63 -1.03 10.39
C LEU A 13 14.68 -0.68 9.25
N ARG A 14 14.88 0.49 8.67
CA ARG A 14 14.19 0.98 7.48
C ARG A 14 14.86 0.37 6.26
N ASP A 15 14.80 -0.94 6.11
CA ASP A 15 15.32 -1.65 4.93
C ASP A 15 14.30 -1.69 3.77
N ASN A 16 13.18 -0.99 3.93
CA ASN A 16 12.10 -0.93 2.95
C ASN A 16 11.90 0.52 2.50
N LYS A 17 11.93 0.76 1.18
CA LYS A 17 11.58 2.02 0.54
C LYS A 17 10.39 1.77 -0.36
N GLY A 18 9.51 2.73 -0.46
CA GLY A 18 8.38 2.61 -1.36
C GLY A 18 7.50 3.82 -1.31
N PHE A 19 6.42 3.73 -2.06
CA PHE A 19 5.38 4.73 -2.06
C PHE A 19 4.02 4.05 -2.13
N ALA A 20 3.02 4.76 -1.62
CA ALA A 20 1.63 4.37 -1.71
C ALA A 20 0.85 5.56 -2.24
N ILE A 21 0.00 5.30 -3.23
CA ILE A 21 -0.96 6.26 -3.76
C ILE A 21 -2.34 5.67 -3.48
N THR A 22 -3.23 6.51 -2.97
CA THR A 22 -4.61 6.11 -2.69
C THR A 22 -5.53 7.24 -3.08
N ASP A 23 -6.60 6.88 -3.79
CA ASP A 23 -7.69 7.77 -4.12
C ASP A 23 -8.98 7.28 -3.45
N ASN A 24 -9.77 8.22 -2.95
CA ASN A 24 -11.02 7.97 -2.23
C ASN A 24 -12.10 8.86 -2.80
N ILE A 25 -12.94 8.29 -3.65
CA ILE A 25 -14.02 9.01 -4.33
C ILE A 25 -15.33 8.72 -3.61
N ARG A 26 -16.07 9.78 -3.30
CA ARG A 26 -17.40 9.71 -2.66
C ARG A 26 -18.43 10.26 -3.62
N LEU A 27 -19.49 9.50 -3.88
CA LEU A 27 -20.54 9.83 -4.82
C LEU A 27 -21.92 9.65 -4.16
N PHE A 28 -22.93 10.24 -4.80
CA PHE A 28 -24.35 10.08 -4.43
C PHE A 28 -24.64 10.38 -2.94
N GLN A 29 -24.15 11.51 -2.43
CA GLN A 29 -24.31 11.90 -1.02
C GLN A 29 -23.77 10.84 -0.06
N ASN A 30 -22.56 10.35 -0.34
CA ASN A 30 -21.89 9.32 0.46
C ASN A 30 -22.64 7.97 0.47
N GLN A 31 -23.43 7.69 -0.56
CA GLN A 31 -24.00 6.35 -0.75
C GLN A 31 -23.05 5.43 -1.50
N LEU A 32 -22.14 5.95 -2.33
CA LEU A 32 -21.17 5.15 -3.07
C LEU A 32 -19.75 5.62 -2.78
N PHE A 33 -18.90 4.69 -2.38
CA PHE A 33 -17.49 4.92 -2.14
C PHE A 33 -16.67 4.05 -3.09
N LEU A 34 -15.73 4.68 -3.78
CA LEU A 34 -14.75 4.00 -4.61
C LEU A 34 -13.37 4.27 -4.00
N ASN A 35 -12.63 3.21 -3.72
CA ASN A 35 -11.25 3.32 -3.26
C ASN A 35 -10.34 2.65 -4.28
N LEU A 36 -9.30 3.37 -4.69
CA LEU A 36 -8.24 2.87 -5.55
C LEU A 36 -6.93 2.96 -4.79
N ARG A 37 -6.15 1.88 -4.80
CA ARG A 37 -4.89 1.79 -4.08
C ARG A 37 -3.80 1.21 -4.96
N TYR A 38 -2.68 1.90 -5.01
CA TYR A 38 -1.45 1.43 -5.62
C TYR A 38 -0.33 1.50 -4.60
N GLN A 39 0.45 0.44 -4.46
CA GLN A 39 1.63 0.43 -3.61
C GLN A 39 2.78 -0.30 -4.28
N GLN A 40 3.97 0.24 -4.06
CA GLN A 40 5.23 -0.31 -4.52
C GLN A 40 6.22 -0.20 -3.36
N TYR A 41 6.77 -1.33 -2.94
CA TYR A 41 7.82 -1.40 -1.93
C TYR A 41 8.96 -2.27 -2.41
N GLU A 42 10.18 -1.84 -2.10
CA GLU A 42 11.41 -2.57 -2.35
C GLU A 42 12.18 -2.70 -1.04
N ASN A 43 12.81 -3.85 -0.87
CA ASN A 43 13.58 -4.21 0.32
C ASN A 43 15.06 -4.34 -0.07
N ASN A 44 16.02 -4.16 0.86
CA ASN A 44 17.49 -4.22 0.66
C ASN A 44 18.15 -2.86 0.27
N LEU A 45 17.85 -1.80 1.00
CA LEU A 45 18.39 -0.45 0.76
C LEU A 45 19.86 -0.29 1.16
N ARG A 46 20.40 -1.24 1.94
CA ARG A 46 21.77 -1.21 2.44
C ARG A 46 22.70 -2.18 1.72
N ASP A 47 22.20 -2.85 0.66
CA ASP A 47 22.95 -3.81 -0.17
C ASP A 47 23.61 -4.96 0.63
N VAL A 48 23.07 -5.26 1.82
CA VAL A 48 23.63 -6.26 2.75
C VAL A 48 23.05 -7.65 2.49
N LYS A 49 21.95 -7.74 1.73
CA LYS A 49 21.36 -9.02 1.30
C LYS A 49 21.65 -9.25 -0.19
N SER A 50 21.86 -10.51 -0.57
CA SER A 50 22.15 -10.90 -1.96
C SER A 50 20.96 -10.79 -2.92
N ALA A 51 19.74 -10.51 -2.43
CA ALA A 51 18.54 -10.44 -3.26
C ALA A 51 17.62 -9.29 -2.83
N THR A 52 17.21 -8.49 -3.81
CA THR A 52 16.19 -7.44 -3.67
C THR A 52 14.81 -8.06 -3.89
N THR A 53 13.89 -7.82 -2.96
CA THR A 53 12.48 -8.19 -3.11
C THR A 53 11.68 -6.94 -3.45
N GLU A 54 10.95 -6.99 -4.56
CA GLU A 54 10.01 -5.96 -4.99
C GLU A 54 8.57 -6.46 -4.79
N ASN A 55 7.78 -5.68 -4.06
CA ASN A 55 6.39 -5.94 -3.75
C ASN A 55 5.51 -4.86 -4.39
N ARG A 56 4.63 -5.26 -5.29
CA ARG A 56 3.62 -4.41 -5.91
C ARG A 56 2.23 -4.85 -5.48
N THR A 57 1.40 -3.91 -5.06
CA THR A 57 0.01 -4.16 -4.69
C THR A 57 -0.92 -3.21 -5.41
N ILE A 58 -1.96 -3.76 -6.05
CA ILE A 58 -3.03 -2.99 -6.66
C ILE A 58 -4.34 -3.44 -6.00
N GLY A 59 -5.11 -2.47 -5.49
CA GLY A 59 -6.39 -2.73 -4.86
C GLY A 59 -7.48 -1.82 -5.40
N PHE A 60 -8.68 -2.35 -5.52
CA PHE A 60 -9.88 -1.54 -5.69
C PHE A 60 -10.97 -2.01 -4.73
N ASN A 61 -11.77 -1.07 -4.23
CA ASN A 61 -12.93 -1.35 -3.41
C ASN A 61 -14.09 -0.46 -3.84
N ILE A 62 -15.29 -1.03 -3.87
CA ILE A 62 -16.55 -0.37 -4.13
C ILE A 62 -17.49 -0.69 -2.98
N SER A 63 -17.96 0.33 -2.28
CA SER A 63 -18.95 0.19 -1.21
C SER A 63 -20.19 1.01 -1.51
N TYR A 64 -21.35 0.39 -1.37
CA TYR A 64 -22.65 1.03 -1.50
C TYR A 64 -23.43 0.96 -0.18
N PHE A 65 -23.83 2.13 0.32
CA PHE A 65 -24.58 2.34 1.55
C PHE A 65 -25.89 3.07 1.22
N PRO A 66 -27.02 2.36 1.10
CA PRO A 66 -28.31 2.99 0.86
C PRO A 66 -28.73 3.90 2.03
N LEU A 67 -29.43 5.01 1.75
CA LEU A 67 -29.97 5.91 2.80
C LEU A 67 -31.20 5.35 3.54
N ARG A 68 -31.78 4.25 3.06
CA ARG A 68 -32.94 3.57 3.65
C ARG A 68 -32.51 2.23 4.22
N ASN A 69 -33.41 1.56 4.94
CA ASN A 69 -33.19 0.30 5.69
C ASN A 69 -32.92 -0.92 4.79
N LEU A 70 -31.91 -0.81 3.93
CA LEU A 70 -31.42 -1.81 3.00
C LEU A 70 -29.97 -2.18 3.40
N PRO A 71 -29.54 -3.42 3.14
CA PRO A 71 -28.17 -3.83 3.48
C PRO A 71 -27.14 -3.06 2.65
N SER A 72 -26.01 -2.75 3.27
CA SER A 72 -24.84 -2.24 2.58
C SER A 72 -24.12 -3.36 1.83
N LEU A 73 -23.59 -3.05 0.65
CA LEU A 73 -22.81 -3.97 -0.17
C LEU A 73 -21.40 -3.44 -0.31
N THR A 74 -20.40 -4.31 -0.19
CA THR A 74 -19.00 -3.95 -0.45
C THR A 74 -18.34 -5.05 -1.26
N PHE A 75 -17.71 -4.64 -2.36
CA PHE A 75 -16.89 -5.50 -3.18
C PHE A 75 -15.45 -4.98 -3.15
N GLY A 76 -14.50 -5.89 -2.95
CA GLY A 76 -13.08 -5.55 -2.94
C GLY A 76 -12.28 -6.56 -3.73
N TYR A 77 -11.29 -6.06 -4.46
CA TYR A 77 -10.28 -6.87 -5.13
C TYR A 77 -8.90 -6.36 -4.77
N ASN A 78 -7.98 -7.28 -4.50
CA ASN A 78 -6.57 -6.97 -4.27
C ASN A 78 -5.71 -7.95 -5.06
N ASN A 79 -4.72 -7.41 -5.76
CA ASN A 79 -3.69 -8.17 -6.45
C ASN A 79 -2.33 -7.87 -5.81
N TYR A 80 -1.61 -8.94 -5.47
CA TYR A 80 -0.29 -8.88 -4.87
C TYR A 80 0.70 -9.54 -5.82
N GLN A 81 1.70 -8.79 -6.25
CA GLN A 81 2.82 -9.29 -7.04
C GLN A 81 4.09 -9.15 -6.22
N ARG A 82 4.87 -10.22 -6.16
CA ARG A 82 6.17 -10.25 -5.51
C ARG A 82 7.20 -10.75 -6.50
N ASN A 83 8.19 -9.93 -6.80
CA ASN A 83 9.36 -10.34 -7.55
C ASN A 83 10.55 -10.46 -6.60
N ASN A 84 11.28 -11.56 -6.69
CA ASN A 84 12.54 -11.72 -5.97
C ASN A 84 13.63 -11.79 -7.04
N ASN A 85 14.47 -10.77 -7.12
CA ASN A 85 15.62 -10.82 -8.01
C ASN A 85 16.71 -11.65 -7.31
N ALA A 86 16.61 -12.97 -7.45
CA ALA A 86 17.67 -13.90 -7.08
C ALA A 86 18.65 -13.95 -8.26
N GLY A 87 19.76 -13.23 -8.13
CA GLY A 87 20.92 -13.40 -9.01
C GLY A 87 21.66 -14.68 -8.71
#